data_AF-A0A3D1HJK2-F1
#
_entry.id   AF-A0A3D1HJK2-F1
#
_cell.length_a   1.000
_cell.length_b   1.000
_cell.length_c   1.000
_cell.angle_alpha   90.00
_cell.angle_beta   90.00
_cell.angle_gamma   90.00
#
_symmetry.space_group_name_H-M   'P 1'
#
loop_
_entity.id
_entity.type
_entity.pdbx_description
1 polymer ?
#
loop_
_entity_poly.entity_id
_entity_poly.type
_entity_poly.pdbx_seq_one_letter_code
_entity_poly.pdbx_strand_id
1 'polypeptide(L)'
;MRKKIFASALMLMATFGIAKADVTQTLTINGQNVEKVVSQITFSGDNVVLHFNGSEESYPMNDVQIDFSSTDGINTVSTFTFNGIVDGRLNLVGLAAGTPVAVYDISGKKVAATRAQGEATQLNVDNLNGGVYILKAGNQIVKFVKR
;
A
#
# COMPACT_ATOMS: atom_id res chain seq x y z
N MET A 1 47.54 -36.00 16.88
CA MET A 1 46.85 -34.82 16.32
C MET A 1 45.60 -35.17 15.48
N ARG A 2 44.84 -36.24 15.82
CA ARG A 2 43.68 -36.70 15.01
C ARG A 2 42.31 -36.62 15.73
N LYS A 3 42.28 -36.22 17.00
CA LYS A 3 41.04 -36.08 17.79
C LYS A 3 40.53 -34.63 17.93
N LYS A 4 41.34 -33.64 17.53
CA LYS A 4 41.00 -32.21 17.64
C LYS A 4 40.28 -31.64 16.41
N ILE A 5 40.22 -32.39 15.31
CA ILE A 5 39.60 -31.95 14.04
C ILE A 5 38.11 -32.30 13.99
N PHE A 6 37.68 -33.35 14.71
CA PHE A 6 36.27 -33.75 14.77
C PHE A 6 35.40 -32.80 15.62
N ALA A 7 35.98 -32.13 16.62
CA ALA A 7 35.26 -31.19 17.46
C ALA A 7 34.95 -29.86 16.74
N SER A 8 35.72 -29.51 15.71
CA SER A 8 35.57 -28.24 14.97
C SER A 8 34.45 -28.29 13.92
N ALA A 9 34.13 -29.48 13.39
CA ALA A 9 33.08 -29.66 12.38
C ALA A 9 31.65 -29.70 12.98
N LEU A 10 31.52 -30.10 14.26
CA LEU A 10 30.21 -30.19 14.94
C LEU A 10 29.74 -28.83 15.48
N MET A 11 30.66 -27.89 15.72
CA MET A 11 30.34 -26.55 16.22
C MET A 11 29.85 -25.59 15.12
N LEU A 12 30.04 -25.93 13.84
CA LEU A 12 29.57 -25.13 12.69
C LEU A 12 28.10 -25.39 12.31
N MET A 13 27.46 -26.44 12.84
CA MET A 13 26.06 -26.77 12.50
C MET A 13 25.02 -26.09 13.42
N ALA A 14 25.46 -25.35 14.45
CA ALA A 14 24.59 -24.80 15.48
C ALA A 14 24.06 -23.37 15.19
N THR A 15 24.40 -22.76 14.06
CA THR A 15 24.00 -21.37 13.73
C THR A 15 23.06 -21.27 12.55
N PHE A 16 22.14 -22.22 12.39
CA PHE A 16 20.96 -22.02 11.55
C PHE A 16 19.78 -21.66 12.45
N GLY A 17 19.84 -20.45 13.01
CA GLY A 17 18.64 -19.82 13.56
C GLY A 17 17.64 -19.65 12.44
N ILE A 18 16.50 -20.35 12.51
CA ILE A 18 15.36 -20.10 11.64
C ILE A 18 14.89 -18.69 12.00
N ALA A 19 15.29 -17.69 11.23
CA ALA A 19 14.70 -16.37 11.28
C ALA A 19 13.24 -16.52 10.83
N LYS A 20 12.33 -16.59 11.79
CA LYS A 20 10.92 -16.37 11.52
C LYS A 20 10.73 -14.87 11.36
N ALA A 21 10.60 -14.42 10.12
CA ALA A 21 10.09 -13.09 9.84
C ALA A 21 8.62 -13.09 10.27
N ASP A 22 8.32 -12.42 11.39
CA ASP A 22 6.95 -12.15 11.79
C ASP A 22 6.45 -10.97 10.94
N VAL A 23 5.42 -11.21 10.14
CA VAL A 23 4.86 -10.17 9.26
C VAL A 23 3.86 -9.37 10.07
N THR A 24 4.33 -8.33 10.76
CA THR A 24 3.46 -7.45 11.54
C THR A 24 2.81 -6.43 10.61
N GLN A 25 1.65 -6.76 10.04
CA GLN A 25 0.74 -5.73 9.51
C GLN A 25 0.01 -5.12 10.70
N THR A 26 0.29 -3.85 11.02
CA THR A 26 -0.32 -3.16 12.15
C THR A 26 -1.63 -2.50 11.73
N LEU A 27 -2.75 -3.23 11.94
CA LEU A 27 -4.08 -2.64 11.94
C LEU A 27 -4.41 -2.15 13.35
N THR A 28 -4.88 -0.91 13.48
CA THR A 28 -5.37 -0.37 14.75
C THR A 28 -6.84 0.00 14.69
N ILE A 29 -7.55 -0.29 15.77
CA ILE A 29 -8.94 0.06 15.96
C ILE A 29 -9.06 0.73 17.32
N ASN A 30 -9.56 1.97 17.35
CA ASN A 30 -9.59 2.77 18.57
C ASN A 30 -8.22 2.87 19.26
N GLY A 31 -7.16 2.95 18.45
CA GLY A 31 -5.77 3.00 18.92
C GLY A 31 -5.25 1.70 19.55
N GLN A 32 -5.98 0.59 19.45
CA GLN A 32 -5.55 -0.73 19.89
C GLN A 32 -5.15 -1.60 18.69
N ASN A 33 -4.04 -2.31 18.79
CA ASN A 33 -3.59 -3.22 17.74
C ASN A 33 -4.56 -4.41 17.61
N VAL A 34 -4.89 -4.76 16.38
CA VAL A 34 -5.59 -6.00 16.04
C VAL A 34 -4.54 -7.12 15.96
N GLU A 35 -4.54 -8.03 16.93
CA GLU A 35 -3.54 -9.12 17.01
C GLU A 35 -3.75 -10.20 15.93
N LYS A 36 -4.96 -10.30 15.38
CA LYS A 36 -5.31 -11.29 14.35
C LYS A 36 -4.89 -10.81 12.96
N VAL A 37 -4.44 -11.75 12.13
CA VAL A 37 -4.18 -11.48 10.70
C VAL A 37 -5.51 -11.28 9.97
N VAL A 38 -5.76 -10.06 9.50
CA VAL A 38 -6.90 -9.75 8.64
C VAL A 38 -6.67 -10.32 7.25
N SER A 39 -7.61 -11.12 6.76
CA SER A 39 -7.55 -11.72 5.41
C SER A 39 -8.21 -10.83 4.36
N GLN A 40 -9.21 -10.04 4.74
CA GLN A 40 -9.91 -9.13 3.85
C GLN A 40 -10.53 -7.95 4.62
N ILE A 41 -10.55 -6.78 3.99
CA ILE A 41 -11.23 -5.59 4.50
C ILE A 41 -12.33 -5.23 3.50
N THR A 42 -13.56 -5.08 3.99
CA THR A 42 -14.72 -4.63 3.20
C THR A 42 -15.41 -3.46 3.89
N PHE A 43 -16.28 -2.77 3.16
CA PHE A 43 -17.02 -1.61 3.66
C PHE A 43 -18.51 -1.87 3.49
N SER A 44 -19.29 -1.68 4.55
CA SER A 44 -20.75 -1.89 4.56
C SER A 44 -21.42 -0.76 5.33
N GLY A 45 -22.10 0.13 4.60
CA GLY A 45 -22.62 1.38 5.16
C GLY A 45 -21.49 2.22 5.75
N ASP A 46 -21.62 2.58 7.03
CA ASP A 46 -20.66 3.39 7.77
C ASP A 46 -19.59 2.57 8.50
N ASN A 47 -19.53 1.26 8.24
CA ASN A 47 -18.64 0.34 8.92
C ASN A 47 -17.57 -0.23 7.99
N VAL A 48 -16.39 -0.45 8.57
CA VAL A 48 -15.36 -1.35 8.06
C VAL A 48 -15.64 -2.75 8.62
N VAL A 49 -15.70 -3.74 7.74
CA VAL A 49 -15.83 -5.15 8.12
C VAL A 49 -14.51 -5.85 7.84
N LEU A 50 -13.89 -6.33 8.93
CA LEU A 50 -12.65 -7.08 8.91
C LEU A 50 -12.97 -8.56 8.89
N HIS A 51 -12.41 -9.25 7.90
CA HIS A 51 -12.53 -10.68 7.75
C HIS A 51 -11.26 -11.33 8.29
N PHE A 52 -11.45 -12.36 9.10
CA PHE A 52 -10.40 -13.23 9.60
C PHE A 52 -10.66 -14.65 9.13
N ASN A 53 -9.77 -15.58 9.42
CA ASN A 53 -10.00 -16.98 9.11
C ASN A 53 -11.13 -17.56 10.00
N GLY A 54 -12.36 -17.56 9.49
CA GLY A 54 -13.54 -18.13 10.14
C GLY A 54 -14.38 -17.17 10.99
N SER A 55 -14.06 -15.88 11.00
CA SER A 55 -14.84 -14.87 11.73
C SER A 55 -14.78 -13.50 11.08
N GLU A 56 -15.77 -12.66 11.38
CA GLU A 56 -15.83 -11.27 10.94
C GLU A 56 -16.05 -10.35 12.14
N GLU A 57 -15.46 -9.16 12.10
CA GLU A 57 -15.67 -8.11 13.09
C GLU A 57 -15.96 -6.78 12.36
N SER A 58 -16.92 -6.00 12.87
CA SER A 58 -17.40 -4.77 12.23
C SER A 58 -17.14 -3.58 13.14
N TYR A 59 -16.58 -2.52 12.57
CA TYR A 59 -16.16 -1.32 13.30
C TYR A 59 -16.60 -0.05 12.57
N PRO A 60 -16.95 1.03 13.29
CA PRO A 60 -17.20 2.33 12.68
C PRO A 60 -15.98 2.79 11.88
N MET A 61 -16.19 3.35 10.69
CA MET A 61 -15.08 3.80 9.82
C MET A 61 -14.13 4.78 10.52
N ASN A 62 -14.65 5.66 11.38
CA ASN A 62 -13.88 6.67 12.09
C ASN A 62 -12.89 6.08 13.12
N ASP A 63 -13.09 4.82 13.52
CA ASP A 63 -12.32 4.17 14.56
C ASP A 63 -11.17 3.34 13.99
N VAL A 64 -11.14 3.13 12.66
CA VAL A 64 -10.21 2.20 12.00
C VAL A 64 -9.09 2.97 11.31
N GLN A 65 -7.85 2.70 11.73
CA GLN A 65 -6.63 3.20 11.09
C GLN A 65 -5.80 2.02 10.58
N ILE A 66 -5.62 1.98 9.26
CA ILE A 66 -4.80 0.98 8.57
C ILE A 66 -3.42 1.60 8.31
N ASP A 67 -2.38 1.06 8.93
CA ASP A 67 -1.00 1.49 8.73
C ASP A 67 -0.17 0.37 8.09
N PHE A 68 0.57 0.72 7.03
CA PHE A 68 1.49 -0.16 6.34
C PHE A 68 2.94 0.26 6.66
N SER A 69 3.29 0.31 7.95
CA SER A 69 4.60 0.76 8.44
C SER A 69 5.68 -0.34 8.45
N SER A 70 5.31 -1.59 8.19
CA SER A 70 6.24 -2.73 8.10
C SER A 70 6.91 -2.80 6.72
N THR A 71 8.22 -2.55 6.69
CA THR A 71 9.08 -2.68 5.50
C THR A 71 9.76 -4.05 5.39
N ASP A 72 9.48 -4.97 6.32
CA ASP A 72 10.21 -6.24 6.48
C ASP A 72 9.61 -7.40 5.66
N GLY A 73 8.53 -7.12 4.89
CA GLY A 73 7.93 -8.08 3.96
C GLY A 73 8.72 -8.22 2.65
N ILE A 74 8.73 -9.42 2.07
CA ILE A 74 9.32 -9.70 0.74
C ILE A 74 8.65 -8.88 -0.38
N ASN A 75 7.37 -8.55 -0.19
CA ASN A 75 6.60 -7.71 -1.11
C ASN A 75 6.37 -6.34 -0.48
N THR A 76 6.89 -5.29 -1.12
CA THR A 76 6.54 -3.91 -0.78
C THR A 76 5.08 -3.66 -1.17
N VAL A 77 4.26 -3.25 -0.21
CA VAL A 77 2.94 -2.69 -0.51
C VAL A 77 3.15 -1.35 -1.21
N SER A 78 2.98 -1.31 -2.53
CA SER A 78 3.04 -0.06 -3.30
C SER A 78 1.67 0.61 -3.26
N THR A 79 1.54 1.59 -2.37
CA THR A 79 0.41 2.51 -2.34
C THR A 79 0.89 3.91 -2.75
N PHE A 80 0.03 4.67 -3.41
CA PHE A 80 0.23 6.11 -3.55
C PHE A 80 -0.90 6.85 -2.85
N THR A 81 -0.58 8.00 -2.27
CA THR A 81 -1.58 8.89 -1.70
C THR A 81 -2.10 9.82 -2.80
N PHE A 82 -3.41 9.81 -3.01
CA PHE A 82 -4.10 10.76 -3.87
C PHE A 82 -4.64 11.92 -3.03
N ASN A 83 -3.99 13.09 -3.11
CA ASN A 83 -4.40 14.26 -2.33
C ASN A 83 -5.47 15.14 -3.02
N GLY A 84 -6.08 14.65 -4.12
CA GLY A 84 -7.02 15.44 -4.90
C GLY A 84 -6.34 16.40 -5.89
N ILE A 85 -7.08 17.44 -6.28
CA ILE A 85 -6.63 18.54 -7.15
C ILE A 85 -6.32 19.75 -6.28
N VAL A 86 -5.11 20.27 -6.37
CA VAL A 86 -4.67 21.53 -5.72
C VAL A 86 -4.05 22.41 -6.80
N ASP A 87 -4.54 23.64 -6.94
CA ASP A 87 -4.09 24.61 -7.95
C ASP A 87 -3.98 24.00 -9.36
N GLY A 88 -5.01 23.23 -9.75
CA GLY A 88 -5.06 22.63 -11.07
C GLY A 88 -4.23 21.37 -11.28
N ARG A 89 -3.61 20.85 -10.22
CA ARG A 89 -2.64 19.77 -10.32
C ARG A 89 -3.05 18.62 -9.43
N LEU A 90 -2.94 17.40 -9.95
CA LEU A 90 -3.00 16.19 -9.15
C LEU A 90 -1.66 16.06 -8.41
N ASN A 91 -1.71 15.90 -7.09
CA ASN A 91 -0.51 15.67 -6.27
C ASN A 91 -0.49 14.21 -5.79
N LEU A 92 0.53 13.47 -6.23
CA LEU A 92 0.71 12.03 -5.96
C LEU A 92 2.01 11.83 -5.19
N VAL A 93 1.94 11.09 -4.08
CA VAL A 93 3.11 10.79 -3.23
C VAL A 93 3.24 9.28 -3.08
N GLY A 94 4.48 8.77 -3.01
CA GLY A 94 4.76 7.34 -2.79
C GLY A 94 4.94 6.51 -4.07
N LEU A 95 5.08 7.15 -5.24
CA LEU A 95 5.34 6.45 -6.50
C LEU A 95 6.85 6.26 -6.72
N ALA A 96 7.28 5.06 -7.10
CA ALA A 96 8.65 4.84 -7.56
C ALA A 96 8.94 5.70 -8.80
N ALA A 97 10.15 6.26 -8.88
CA ALA A 97 10.57 7.06 -10.02
C ALA A 97 10.43 6.28 -11.34
N GLY A 98 9.93 6.94 -12.37
CA GLY A 98 9.65 6.33 -13.68
C GLY A 98 8.29 5.64 -13.81
N THR A 99 7.52 5.49 -12.71
CA THR A 99 6.17 4.90 -12.76
C THR A 99 5.28 5.68 -13.73
N PRO A 100 4.62 5.03 -14.71
CA PRO A 100 3.70 5.70 -15.62
C PRO A 100 2.46 6.22 -14.88
N VAL A 101 2.14 7.49 -15.08
CA VAL A 101 0.94 8.14 -14.56
C VAL A 101 0.14 8.69 -15.74
N ALA A 102 -1.16 8.38 -15.81
CA ALA A 102 -2.03 8.83 -16.88
C ALA A 102 -3.44 9.11 -16.36
N VAL A 103 -4.07 10.14 -16.92
CA VAL A 103 -5.48 10.47 -16.72
C VAL A 103 -6.26 10.12 -17.97
N TYR A 104 -7.40 9.47 -17.80
CA TYR A 104 -8.33 9.10 -18.84
C TYR A 104 -9.68 9.76 -18.57
N ASP A 105 -10.37 10.20 -19.62
CA ASP A 105 -11.78 10.55 -19.53
C ASP A 105 -12.68 9.30 -19.45
N ILE A 106 -13.97 9.49 -19.26
CA ILE A 106 -14.94 8.39 -19.13
C ILE A 106 -15.08 7.52 -20.38
N SER A 107 -14.67 8.01 -21.55
CA SER A 107 -14.65 7.23 -22.79
C SER A 107 -13.41 6.33 -22.90
N GLY A 108 -12.48 6.45 -21.94
CA GLY A 108 -11.22 5.73 -21.94
C GLY A 108 -10.12 6.43 -22.75
N LYS A 109 -10.35 7.66 -23.23
CA LYS A 109 -9.33 8.43 -23.93
C LYS A 109 -8.34 9.02 -22.92
N LYS A 110 -7.04 8.83 -23.19
CA LYS A 110 -5.96 9.43 -22.40
C LYS A 110 -5.88 10.93 -22.66
N VAL A 111 -6.02 11.74 -21.60
CA VAL A 111 -6.08 13.20 -21.68
C VAL A 111 -4.91 13.91 -21.01
N ALA A 112 -4.21 13.24 -20.10
CA ALA A 112 -2.95 13.74 -19.52
C ALA A 112 -2.04 12.57 -19.15
N ALA A 113 -0.72 12.79 -19.13
CA ALA A 113 0.24 11.78 -18.70
C ALA A 113 1.54 12.40 -18.20
N THR A 114 2.23 11.69 -17.30
CA THR A 114 3.59 11.98 -16.85
C THR A 114 4.29 10.69 -16.40
N ARG A 115 5.55 10.79 -16.00
CA ARG A 115 6.24 9.75 -15.24
C ARG A 115 6.54 10.27 -13.84
N ALA A 116 6.40 9.39 -12.85
CA ALA A 116 6.68 9.74 -11.48
C ALA A 116 8.14 10.15 -11.31
N GLN A 117 8.39 11.18 -10.49
CA GLN A 117 9.75 11.67 -10.20
C GLN A 117 10.34 11.04 -8.93
N GLY A 118 9.57 10.20 -8.22
CA GLY A 118 9.92 9.66 -6.91
C GLY A 118 8.97 10.21 -5.84
N GLU A 119 9.51 10.86 -4.81
CA GLU A 119 8.79 11.27 -3.60
C GLU A 119 7.46 11.97 -3.86
N ALA A 120 7.44 12.94 -4.79
CA ALA A 120 6.23 13.64 -5.21
C ALA A 120 6.14 13.73 -6.73
N THR A 121 4.95 13.53 -7.26
CA THR A 121 4.64 13.64 -8.68
C THR A 121 3.43 14.54 -8.85
N GLN A 122 3.61 15.60 -9.65
CA GLN A 122 2.53 16.49 -10.01
C GLN A 122 2.14 16.32 -11.47
N LEU A 123 0.83 16.25 -11.73
CA LEU A 123 0.28 16.21 -13.08
C LEU A 123 -0.70 17.36 -13.25
N ASN A 124 -0.41 18.25 -14.21
CA ASN A 124 -1.30 19.35 -14.55
C ASN A 124 -2.59 18.81 -15.21
N VAL A 125 -3.74 19.21 -14.66
CA VAL A 125 -5.08 18.90 -15.16
C VAL A 125 -5.96 20.14 -15.31
N ASP A 126 -5.39 21.35 -15.21
CA ASP A 126 -6.16 22.61 -15.27
C ASP A 126 -6.98 22.75 -16.54
N ASN A 127 -6.36 22.40 -17.67
CA ASN A 127 -6.97 22.50 -19.00
C ASN A 127 -8.09 21.47 -19.24
N LEU A 128 -8.37 20.59 -18.28
CA LEU A 128 -9.48 19.65 -18.37
C LEU A 128 -10.78 20.33 -17.92
N ASN A 129 -11.86 20.06 -18.64
CA ASN A 129 -13.20 20.50 -18.26
C ASN A 129 -13.63 19.86 -16.91
N GLY A 130 -14.66 20.43 -16.28
CA GLY A 130 -15.31 19.76 -15.15
C GLY A 130 -15.90 18.41 -15.58
N GLY A 131 -15.75 17.38 -14.76
CA GLY A 131 -16.20 16.03 -15.10
C GLY A 131 -15.53 14.92 -14.30
N VAL A 132 -15.89 13.67 -14.65
CA VAL A 132 -15.34 12.46 -14.04
C VAL A 132 -14.13 11.97 -14.84
N TYR A 133 -13.07 11.58 -14.13
CA TYR A 133 -11.83 11.11 -14.72
C TYR A 133 -11.30 9.88 -13.98
N ILE A 134 -10.46 9.12 -14.68
CA ILE A 134 -9.73 7.97 -14.15
C ILE A 134 -8.25 8.29 -14.15
N LEU A 135 -7.64 8.35 -12.98
CA LEU A 135 -6.20 8.37 -12.79
C LEU A 135 -5.69 6.92 -12.71
N LYS A 136 -4.73 6.57 -13.55
CA LYS A 136 -3.96 5.33 -13.44
C LYS A 136 -2.50 5.67 -13.13
N ALA A 137 -1.98 5.15 -12.03
CA ALA A 137 -0.57 5.25 -11.66
C ALA A 137 -0.03 3.83 -11.44
N GLY A 138 0.82 3.36 -12.36
CA GLY A 138 1.23 1.95 -12.38
C GLY A 138 0.03 0.99 -12.48
N ASN A 139 -0.12 0.12 -11.49
CA ASN A 139 -1.22 -0.84 -11.39
C ASN A 139 -2.43 -0.31 -10.61
N GLN A 140 -2.33 0.88 -10.02
CA GLN A 140 -3.38 1.48 -9.20
C GLN A 140 -4.27 2.41 -10.03
N ILE A 141 -5.56 2.42 -9.73
CA ILE A 141 -6.58 3.17 -10.44
C ILE A 141 -7.44 3.94 -9.43
N VAL A 142 -7.62 5.24 -9.66
CA VAL A 142 -8.43 6.13 -8.84
C VAL A 142 -9.40 6.89 -9.73
N LYS A 143 -10.69 6.90 -9.36
CA LYS A 143 -11.67 7.80 -9.96
C LYS A 143 -11.66 9.12 -9.22
N PHE A 144 -11.64 10.24 -9.94
CA PHE A 144 -11.80 11.56 -9.35
C PHE A 144 -12.78 12.43 -10.15
N VAL A 145 -13.29 13.48 -9.50
CA VAL A 145 -14.16 14.48 -10.12
C VAL A 145 -13.40 15.81 -10.14
N LYS A 146 -13.25 16.41 -11.30
CA LYS A 146 -12.82 17.81 -11.45
C LYS A 146 -14.07 18.69 -11.41
N ARG A 147 -14.09 19.66 -10.49
CA ARG A 147 -15.15 20.66 -10.38
C ARG A 147 -14.79 21.91 -11.17
#